data_AF-F8KU98-F1
#
_entry.id   AF-F8KU98-F1
#
_cell.length_a   1.000
_cell.length_b   1.000
_cell.length_c   1.000
_cell.angle_alpha   90.00
_cell.angle_beta   90.00
_cell.angle_gamma   90.00
#
_symmetry.space_group_name_H-M   'P 1'
#
loop_
_entity.id
_entity.type
_entity.pdbx_description
1 polymer ?
#
loop_
_entity_poly.entity_id
_entity_poly.type
_entity_poly.pdbx_seq_one_letter_code
_entity_poly.pdbx_strand_id
1 'polypeptide(L)'
;MIELVAKKYAKALQDSFEAQDLEQVVQTLEGLVAFYENAEFVEIIQSPYYPSSFKEELLTSVLAEQDSKVRNLIRLLATHKRLGLLPHIYQDLLSWIQEKKSIYRGVLYANQEVSLEQLKHLEQEVSARLEVGLSLKVFVDEEMEGIKLDIPGLGLEIAFYRDSFFAQLKHHIMEAV
;
A
#
# COMPACT_ATOMS: atom_id res chain seq x y z
N MET A 1 16.63 13.65 3.49
CA MET A 1 16.40 14.32 4.80
C MET A 1 14.91 14.47 5.12
N ILE A 2 14.08 14.90 4.17
CA ILE A 2 12.62 15.07 4.32
C ILE A 2 11.92 13.76 4.73
N GLU A 3 12.22 12.66 4.03
CA GLU A 3 11.68 11.32 4.34
C GLU A 3 12.05 10.84 5.76
N LEU A 4 13.25 11.14 6.24
CA LEU A 4 13.68 10.70 7.57
C LEU A 4 12.89 11.41 8.70
N VAL A 5 12.44 12.64 8.43
CA VAL A 5 11.60 13.41 9.34
C VAL A 5 10.15 12.93 9.25
N ALA A 6 9.65 12.66 8.04
CA ALA A 6 8.33 12.07 7.83
C ALA A 6 8.20 10.72 8.56
N LYS A 7 9.21 9.84 8.46
CA LYS A 7 9.28 8.57 9.19
C LYS A 7 9.19 8.72 10.71
N LYS A 8 9.77 9.77 11.29
CA LYS A 8 9.65 10.04 12.73
C LYS A 8 8.23 10.42 13.13
N TYR A 9 7.55 11.22 12.31
CA TYR A 9 6.14 11.57 12.54
C TYR A 9 5.24 10.34 12.33
N ALA A 10 5.44 9.58 11.27
CA ALA A 10 4.71 8.33 11.02
C ALA A 10 4.89 7.35 12.18
N LYS A 11 6.12 7.19 12.69
CA LYS A 11 6.40 6.36 13.86
C LYS A 11 5.72 6.87 15.14
N ALA A 12 5.74 8.18 15.38
CA ALA A 12 5.03 8.74 16.53
C ALA A 12 3.51 8.51 16.45
N LEU A 13 2.93 8.57 15.23
CA LEU A 13 1.54 8.21 14.98
C LEU A 13 1.30 6.70 15.13
N GLN A 14 2.27 5.85 14.82
CA GLN A 14 2.15 4.40 15.08
C GLN A 14 2.16 4.11 16.59
N ASP A 15 3.08 4.73 17.32
CA ASP A 15 3.28 4.48 18.76
C ASP A 15 2.15 5.07 19.62
N SER A 16 1.44 6.08 19.12
CA SER A 16 0.38 6.78 19.89
C SER A 16 -1.03 6.25 19.63
N PHE A 17 -1.23 5.28 18.73
CA PHE A 17 -2.55 4.88 18.24
C PHE A 17 -2.72 3.35 18.22
N GLU A 18 -3.95 2.89 18.43
CA GLU A 18 -4.33 1.50 18.19
C GLU A 18 -4.53 1.23 16.69
N ALA A 19 -4.40 -0.03 16.26
CA ALA A 19 -4.42 -0.40 14.84
C ALA A 19 -5.71 0.04 14.12
N GLN A 20 -6.86 -0.03 14.79
CA GLN A 20 -8.16 0.33 14.23
C GLN A 20 -8.31 1.85 14.02
N ASP A 21 -7.76 2.66 14.93
CA ASP A 21 -7.75 4.11 14.82
C ASP A 21 -6.79 4.59 13.70
N LEU A 22 -5.68 3.86 13.49
CA LEU A 22 -4.72 4.16 12.43
C LEU A 22 -5.31 4.02 11.03
N GLU A 23 -6.19 3.04 10.81
CA GLU A 23 -6.87 2.87 9.53
C GLU A 23 -7.77 4.05 9.19
N GLN A 24 -8.55 4.54 10.16
CA GLN A 24 -9.39 5.72 10.00
C GLN A 24 -8.54 6.96 9.71
N VAL A 25 -7.44 7.13 10.44
CA VAL A 25 -6.48 8.22 10.22
C VAL A 25 -5.90 8.18 8.80
N VAL A 26 -5.54 7.01 8.29
CA VAL A 26 -4.99 6.87 6.94
C VAL A 26 -6.04 7.18 5.87
N GLN A 27 -7.29 6.76 6.03
CA GLN A 27 -8.38 7.13 5.11
C GLN A 27 -8.62 8.64 5.09
N THR A 28 -8.63 9.29 6.25
CA THR A 28 -8.78 10.75 6.32
C THR A 28 -7.57 11.46 5.68
N LEU A 29 -6.35 10.94 5.88
CA LEU A 29 -5.14 11.48 5.25
C LEU A 29 -5.12 11.28 3.74
N GLU A 30 -5.65 10.19 3.22
CA GLU A 30 -5.76 9.93 1.77
C GLU A 30 -6.54 11.05 1.08
N GLY A 31 -7.70 11.43 1.64
CA GLY A 31 -8.49 12.55 1.12
C GLY A 31 -7.74 13.89 1.17
N LEU A 32 -6.90 14.10 2.18
CA LEU A 32 -6.08 15.31 2.27
C LEU A 32 -4.91 15.31 1.28
N VAL A 33 -4.27 14.17 1.07
CA VAL A 33 -3.15 14.02 0.14
C VAL A 33 -3.59 14.18 -1.31
N ALA A 34 -4.84 13.86 -1.66
CA ALA A 34 -5.40 14.14 -2.98
C ALA A 34 -5.30 15.63 -3.36
N PHE A 35 -5.42 16.56 -2.40
CA PHE A 35 -5.25 18.00 -2.69
C PHE A 35 -3.80 18.37 -3.06
N TYR A 36 -2.82 17.58 -2.62
CA TYR A 36 -1.40 17.80 -2.96
C TYR A 36 -1.06 17.36 -4.39
N GLU A 37 -1.99 16.70 -5.11
CA GLU A 37 -1.84 16.46 -6.55
C GLU A 37 -1.98 17.76 -7.36
N ASN A 38 -2.66 18.77 -6.81
CA ASN A 38 -2.79 20.08 -7.45
C ASN A 38 -1.56 20.96 -7.12
N ALA A 39 -0.83 21.38 -8.17
CA ALA A 39 0.37 22.19 -8.04
C ALA A 39 0.11 23.57 -7.38
N GLU A 40 -1.01 24.22 -7.67
CA GLU A 40 -1.39 25.51 -7.08
C GLU A 40 -1.59 25.37 -5.57
N PHE A 41 -2.19 24.27 -5.13
CA PHE A 41 -2.36 23.97 -3.72
C PHE A 41 -1.03 23.76 -3.01
N VAL A 42 -0.11 23.01 -3.63
CA VAL A 42 1.24 22.80 -3.09
C VAL A 42 1.99 24.12 -2.97
N GLU A 43 1.89 25.00 -3.97
CA GLU A 43 2.50 26.33 -3.93
C GLU A 43 1.95 27.17 -2.77
N ILE A 44 0.64 27.19 -2.54
CA ILE A 44 0.03 27.90 -1.40
C ILE A 44 0.55 27.34 -0.06
N ILE A 45 0.59 26.02 0.08
CA ILE A 45 1.04 25.35 1.31
C ILE A 45 2.53 25.59 1.58
N GLN A 46 3.37 25.61 0.55
CA GLN A 46 4.81 25.84 0.69
C GLN A 46 5.19 27.33 0.73
N SER A 47 4.34 28.21 0.22
CA SER A 47 4.63 29.65 0.10
C SER A 47 4.80 30.32 1.46
N PRO A 48 5.91 31.04 1.72
CA PRO A 48 6.13 31.73 2.98
C PRO A 48 5.23 32.95 3.16
N TYR A 49 4.51 33.38 2.11
CA TYR A 49 3.65 34.57 2.13
C TYR A 49 2.34 34.35 2.88
N TYR A 50 1.84 33.10 2.94
CA TYR A 50 0.63 32.78 3.68
C TYR A 50 0.94 32.41 5.13
N PRO A 51 0.20 32.97 6.11
CA PRO A 51 0.41 32.64 7.51
C PRO A 51 0.08 31.17 7.80
N SER A 52 0.79 30.56 8.75
CA SER A 52 0.56 29.15 9.13
C SER A 52 -0.88 28.88 9.59
N SER A 53 -1.55 29.85 10.22
CA SER A 53 -2.94 29.74 10.66
C SER A 53 -3.91 29.57 9.49
N PHE A 54 -3.71 30.32 8.41
CA PHE A 54 -4.54 30.20 7.20
C PHE A 54 -4.39 28.82 6.56
N LYS A 55 -3.16 28.29 6.50
CA LYS A 55 -2.90 26.96 5.93
C LYS A 55 -3.48 25.83 6.79
N GLU A 56 -3.41 25.99 8.11
CA GLU A 56 -4.04 25.06 9.07
C GLU A 56 -5.55 25.05 8.88
N GLU A 57 -6.19 26.22 8.82
CA GLU A 57 -7.63 26.37 8.64
C GLU A 57 -8.10 25.77 7.31
N LEU A 58 -7.36 26.03 6.23
CA LEU A 58 -7.65 25.48 4.91
C LEU A 58 -7.67 23.94 4.91
N LEU A 59 -6.68 23.30 5.50
CA LEU A 59 -6.64 21.84 5.63
C LEU A 59 -7.66 21.29 6.64
N THR A 60 -7.94 21.99 7.73
CA THR A 60 -8.86 21.52 8.77
C THR A 60 -10.34 21.76 8.45
N SER A 61 -10.65 22.71 7.56
CA SER A 61 -12.00 23.00 7.08
C SER A 61 -12.66 21.83 6.33
N VAL A 62 -11.86 20.96 5.71
CA VAL A 62 -12.32 19.78 4.97
C VAL A 62 -12.51 18.58 5.89
N LEU A 63 -11.97 18.62 7.12
CA LEU A 63 -12.03 17.52 8.07
C LEU A 63 -13.35 17.49 8.84
N ALA A 64 -13.89 16.30 9.10
CA ALA A 64 -15.03 16.15 9.99
C ALA A 64 -14.64 16.42 11.46
N GLU A 65 -15.62 16.71 12.32
CA GLU A 65 -15.34 16.99 13.75
C GLU A 65 -14.74 15.79 14.49
N GLN A 66 -15.06 14.57 14.04
CA GLN A 66 -14.51 13.31 14.56
C GLN A 66 -13.01 13.13 14.29
N ASP A 67 -12.43 13.86 13.33
CA ASP A 67 -11.01 13.78 12.95
C ASP A 67 -10.09 14.63 13.85
N SER A 68 -10.43 14.78 15.13
CA SER A 68 -9.68 15.58 16.11
C SER A 68 -8.18 15.25 16.16
N LYS A 69 -7.83 13.97 15.98
CA LYS A 69 -6.46 13.46 15.90
C LYS A 69 -5.70 13.98 14.67
N VAL A 70 -6.32 13.93 13.49
CA VAL A 70 -5.74 14.44 12.24
C VAL A 70 -5.61 15.97 12.29
N ARG A 71 -6.61 16.65 12.86
CA ARG A 71 -6.56 18.10 13.12
C ARG A 71 -5.34 18.48 13.98
N ASN A 72 -5.06 17.71 15.04
CA ASN A 72 -3.89 17.94 15.90
C ASN A 72 -2.56 17.73 15.15
N LEU A 73 -2.47 16.70 14.29
CA LEU A 73 -1.31 16.47 13.45
C LEU A 73 -1.07 17.65 12.50
N ILE A 74 -2.11 18.13 11.81
CA ILE A 74 -2.03 19.26 10.88
C ILE A 74 -1.59 20.52 11.61
N ARG A 75 -2.17 20.80 12.78
CA ARG A 75 -1.77 21.94 13.63
C ARG A 75 -0.30 21.89 14.02
N LEU A 76 0.20 20.71 14.40
CA LEU A 76 1.61 20.51 14.73
C LEU A 76 2.51 20.77 13.50
N LEU A 77 2.14 20.22 12.35
CA LEU A 77 2.88 20.40 11.11
C LEU A 77 2.84 21.87 10.62
N ALA A 78 1.70 22.56 10.74
CA ALA A 78 1.55 23.97 10.39
C ALA A 78 2.43 24.87 11.26
N THR A 79 2.47 24.60 12.58
CA THR A 79 3.31 25.33 13.54
C THR A 79 4.80 25.22 13.19
N HIS A 80 5.24 24.05 12.77
CA HIS A 80 6.63 23.82 12.37
C HIS A 80 6.93 24.11 10.90
N LYS A 81 5.98 24.66 10.13
CA LYS A 81 6.09 24.91 8.67
C LYS A 81 6.45 23.64 7.87
N ARG A 82 5.90 22.50 8.28
CA ARG A 82 6.17 21.14 7.77
C ARG A 82 4.97 20.49 7.08
N LEU A 83 3.98 21.28 6.66
CA LEU A 83 2.79 20.75 5.98
C LEU A 83 3.12 20.00 4.69
N GLY A 84 4.17 20.40 3.97
CA GLY A 84 4.67 19.66 2.80
C GLY A 84 5.15 18.23 3.09
N LEU A 85 5.28 17.82 4.36
CA LEU A 85 5.60 16.44 4.73
C LEU A 85 4.39 15.51 4.74
N LEU A 86 3.17 16.05 4.69
CA LEU A 86 1.93 15.28 4.85
C LEU A 86 1.82 14.10 3.85
N PRO A 87 2.14 14.27 2.55
CA PRO A 87 2.11 13.16 1.59
C PRO A 87 3.09 12.03 1.94
N HIS A 88 4.29 12.39 2.43
CA HIS A 88 5.30 11.41 2.84
C HIS A 88 4.88 10.66 4.11
N ILE A 89 4.28 11.36 5.09
CA ILE A 89 3.77 10.73 6.31
C ILE A 89 2.65 9.74 5.98
N TYR A 90 1.74 10.11 5.07
CA TYR A 90 0.69 9.21 4.58
C TYR A 90 1.26 7.96 3.93
N GLN A 91 2.23 8.10 3.02
CA GLN A 91 2.87 6.95 2.37
C GLN A 91 3.53 6.00 3.38
N ASP A 92 4.31 6.53 4.34
CA ASP A 92 4.95 5.71 5.37
C ASP A 92 3.93 4.98 6.25
N LEU A 93 2.85 5.66 6.65
CA LEU A 93 1.77 5.03 7.42
C LEU A 93 1.03 3.96 6.62
N LEU A 94 0.73 4.23 5.36
CA LEU A 94 0.06 3.29 4.46
C LEU A 94 0.92 2.04 4.25
N SER A 95 2.23 2.20 4.05
CA SER A 95 3.16 1.07 3.98
C SER A 95 3.17 0.26 5.27
N TRP A 96 3.22 0.92 6.43
CA TRP A 96 3.17 0.23 7.71
C TRP A 96 1.86 -0.52 7.94
N ILE A 97 0.71 0.07 7.61
CA ILE A 97 -0.59 -0.63 7.71
C ILE A 97 -0.62 -1.83 6.77
N GLN A 98 -0.11 -1.70 5.54
CA GLN A 98 0.00 -2.83 4.61
C GLN A 98 0.90 -3.93 5.19
N GLU A 99 2.07 -3.58 5.75
CA GLU A 99 2.96 -4.54 6.42
C GLU A 99 2.29 -5.22 7.62
N LYS A 100 1.59 -4.44 8.46
CA LYS A 100 0.84 -4.95 9.63
C LYS A 100 -0.34 -5.84 9.26
N LYS A 101 -1.04 -5.50 8.18
CA LYS A 101 -2.13 -6.31 7.63
C LYS A 101 -1.61 -7.49 6.81
N SER A 102 -0.28 -7.68 6.73
CA SER A 102 0.33 -8.69 5.86
C SER A 102 -0.21 -8.57 4.43
N ILE A 103 -0.46 -7.36 3.91
CA ILE A 103 -0.96 -7.18 2.55
C ILE A 103 0.24 -7.22 1.60
N TYR A 104 0.45 -8.37 0.97
CA TYR A 104 1.52 -8.58 0.02
C TYR A 104 1.06 -8.31 -1.40
N ARG A 105 1.99 -7.82 -2.23
CA ARG A 105 1.79 -7.69 -3.67
C ARG A 105 2.49 -8.85 -4.34
N GLY A 106 1.74 -9.61 -5.13
CA GLY A 106 2.28 -10.68 -5.98
C GLY A 106 2.19 -10.33 -7.46
N VAL A 107 3.06 -10.92 -8.26
CA VAL A 107 3.01 -10.88 -9.72
C VAL A 107 2.71 -12.27 -10.22
N LEU A 108 1.62 -12.40 -10.99
CA LEU A 108 1.22 -13.62 -11.66
C LEU A 108 1.61 -13.51 -13.13
N TYR A 109 2.62 -14.27 -13.53
CA TYR A 109 3.00 -14.48 -14.92
C TYR A 109 2.17 -15.61 -15.49
N ALA A 110 1.42 -15.33 -16.54
CA ALA A 110 0.58 -16.30 -17.23
C ALA A 110 0.76 -16.17 -18.74
N ASN A 111 0.53 -17.26 -19.46
CA ASN A 111 0.61 -17.31 -20.91
C ASN A 111 -0.66 -16.86 -21.63
N GLN A 112 -1.69 -16.52 -20.85
CA GLN A 112 -2.99 -16.08 -21.32
C GLN A 112 -3.56 -15.04 -20.35
N GLU A 113 -4.52 -14.25 -20.82
CA GLU A 113 -5.27 -13.37 -19.95
C GLU A 113 -6.02 -14.18 -18.88
N VAL A 114 -5.89 -13.75 -17.64
CA VAL A 114 -6.60 -14.32 -16.49
C VAL A 114 -7.83 -13.46 -16.23
N SER A 115 -9.00 -14.09 -16.13
CA SER A 115 -10.23 -13.33 -15.87
C SER A 115 -10.19 -12.69 -14.48
N LEU A 116 -10.86 -11.55 -14.32
CA LEU A 116 -10.93 -10.86 -13.01
C LEU A 116 -11.54 -11.75 -11.92
N GLU A 117 -12.44 -12.66 -12.29
CA GLU A 117 -13.04 -13.63 -11.36
C GLU A 117 -12.02 -14.67 -10.89
N GLN A 118 -11.22 -15.22 -11.80
CA GLN A 118 -10.15 -16.17 -11.47
C GLN A 118 -9.06 -15.53 -10.64
N LEU A 119 -8.69 -14.28 -10.96
CA LEU A 119 -7.70 -13.52 -10.20
C LEU A 119 -8.16 -13.29 -8.76
N LYS A 120 -9.40 -12.84 -8.57
CA LYS A 120 -9.98 -12.64 -7.23
C LYS A 120 -10.10 -13.93 -6.44
N HIS A 121 -10.48 -15.03 -7.11
CA HIS A 121 -10.54 -16.34 -6.46
C HIS A 121 -9.14 -16.78 -5.96
N LEU A 122 -8.12 -16.61 -6.81
CA LEU A 122 -6.73 -16.93 -6.44
C LEU A 122 -6.22 -16.03 -5.30
N GLU A 123 -6.50 -14.72 -5.37
CA GLU A 123 -6.20 -13.79 -4.28
C GLU A 123 -6.83 -14.24 -2.97
N GLN A 124 -8.12 -14.62 -2.99
CA GLN A 124 -8.85 -15.08 -1.80
C GLN A 124 -8.29 -16.39 -1.24
N GLU A 125 -8.02 -17.39 -2.07
CA GLU A 125 -7.51 -18.68 -1.60
C GLU A 125 -6.10 -18.55 -1.00
N VAL A 126 -5.21 -17.81 -1.66
CA VAL A 126 -3.85 -17.60 -1.16
C VAL A 126 -3.87 -16.73 0.09
N SER A 127 -4.71 -15.69 0.12
CA SER A 127 -4.92 -14.85 1.31
C SER A 127 -5.42 -15.65 2.50
N ALA A 128 -6.42 -16.52 2.30
CA ALA A 128 -6.99 -17.35 3.34
C ALA A 128 -5.98 -18.40 3.86
N ARG A 129 -5.17 -19.00 2.97
CA ARG A 129 -4.21 -20.04 3.34
C ARG A 129 -2.99 -19.51 4.08
N LEU A 130 -2.57 -18.28 3.78
CA LEU A 130 -1.40 -17.66 4.40
C LEU A 130 -1.79 -16.71 5.55
N GLU A 131 -3.08 -16.44 5.76
CA GLU A 131 -3.61 -15.42 6.69
C GLU A 131 -3.04 -14.01 6.40
N VAL A 132 -2.90 -13.73 5.11
CA VAL A 132 -2.32 -12.48 4.58
C VAL A 132 -3.31 -11.82 3.64
N GLY A 133 -3.24 -10.51 3.44
CA GLY A 133 -3.91 -9.90 2.29
C GLY A 133 -3.05 -10.08 1.04
N LEU A 134 -3.62 -10.46 -0.10
CA LEU A 134 -2.87 -10.56 -1.35
C LEU A 134 -3.51 -9.69 -2.42
N SER A 135 -2.69 -8.88 -3.09
CA SER A 135 -3.05 -8.19 -4.32
C SER A 135 -2.15 -8.66 -5.45
N LEU A 136 -2.74 -9.20 -6.51
CA LEU A 136 -2.04 -9.77 -7.65
C LEU A 136 -2.08 -8.83 -8.84
N LYS A 137 -0.92 -8.62 -9.46
CA LYS A 137 -0.82 -8.06 -10.81
C LYS A 137 -0.55 -9.17 -11.80
N VAL A 138 -1.35 -9.23 -12.86
CA VAL A 138 -1.15 -10.20 -13.94
C VAL A 138 -0.20 -9.62 -14.97
N PHE A 139 0.80 -10.39 -15.36
CA PHE A 139 1.67 -10.14 -16.50
C PHE A 139 1.48 -11.26 -17.50
N VAL A 140 1.10 -10.91 -18.73
CA VAL A 140 0.91 -11.90 -19.79
C VAL A 140 2.19 -12.02 -20.59
N ASP A 141 2.73 -13.24 -20.65
CA ASP A 141 3.93 -13.59 -21.41
C ASP A 141 3.58 -14.76 -22.35
N GLU A 142 3.34 -14.44 -23.62
CA GLU A 142 2.92 -15.42 -24.64
C GLU A 142 4.00 -16.47 -24.96
N GLU A 143 5.27 -16.18 -24.66
CA GLU A 143 6.39 -17.11 -24.89
C GLU A 143 6.54 -18.14 -23.75
N MET A 144 5.89 -17.90 -22.61
CA MET A 144 5.98 -18.76 -21.44
C MET A 144 5.01 -19.95 -21.55
N GLU A 145 5.51 -21.19 -21.52
CA GLU A 145 4.65 -22.38 -21.43
C GLU A 145 4.38 -22.80 -19.96
N GLY A 146 3.75 -21.90 -19.19
CA GLY A 146 3.45 -22.15 -17.77
C GLY A 146 2.77 -20.99 -17.05
N ILE A 147 2.67 -21.12 -15.72
CA ILE A 147 2.17 -20.09 -14.80
C ILE A 147 3.20 -19.91 -13.68
N LYS A 148 3.57 -18.67 -13.37
CA LYS A 148 4.48 -18.36 -12.26
C LYS A 148 3.85 -17.29 -11.37
N LEU A 149 3.73 -17.59 -10.09
CA LEU A 149 3.31 -16.67 -9.05
C LEU A 149 4.54 -16.31 -8.21
N ASP A 150 4.89 -15.03 -8.19
CA ASP A 150 5.97 -14.48 -7.38
C ASP A 150 5.40 -13.49 -6.36
N ILE A 151 5.65 -13.72 -5.06
CA ILE A 151 5.26 -12.85 -3.96
C ILE A 151 6.53 -12.43 -3.21
N PRO A 152 7.22 -11.35 -3.65
CA PRO A 152 8.51 -10.95 -3.10
C PRO A 152 8.47 -10.65 -1.60
N GLY A 153 7.36 -10.08 -1.11
CA GLY A 153 7.22 -9.73 0.30
C GLY A 153 7.09 -10.94 1.24
N LEU A 154 6.77 -12.13 0.70
CA LEU A 154 6.76 -13.39 1.45
C LEU A 154 7.96 -14.29 1.10
N GLY A 155 8.79 -13.91 0.13
CA GLY A 155 9.83 -14.79 -0.43
C GLY A 155 9.25 -16.08 -1.04
N LEU A 156 7.97 -16.05 -1.45
CA LEU A 156 7.26 -17.21 -1.98
C LEU A 156 7.21 -17.11 -3.50
N GLU A 157 7.83 -18.07 -4.17
CA GLU A 157 7.78 -18.26 -5.62
C GLU A 157 7.21 -19.64 -5.93
N ILE A 158 6.13 -19.69 -6.71
CA ILE A 158 5.55 -20.93 -7.22
C ILE A 158 5.53 -20.82 -8.73
N ALA A 159 6.29 -21.67 -9.40
CA ALA A 159 6.27 -21.76 -10.86
C ALA A 159 5.84 -23.16 -11.30
N PHE A 160 4.89 -23.20 -12.22
CA PHE A 160 4.37 -24.41 -12.82
C PHE A 160 4.60 -24.35 -14.33
N TYR A 161 5.58 -25.13 -14.80
CA TYR A 161 5.93 -25.23 -16.21
C TYR A 161 5.47 -26.57 -16.78
N ARG A 162 4.99 -26.56 -18.04
CA ARG A 162 4.46 -27.75 -18.71
C ARG A 162 5.47 -28.91 -18.74
N ASP A 163 6.71 -28.62 -19.10
CA ASP A 163 7.74 -29.65 -19.25
C ASP A 163 8.15 -30.27 -17.91
N SER A 164 8.22 -29.46 -16.84
CA SER A 164 8.49 -29.94 -15.49
C SER A 164 7.38 -30.86 -14.98
N PHE A 165 6.11 -30.54 -15.29
CA PHE A 165 4.98 -31.39 -14.94
C PHE A 165 5.04 -32.74 -15.66
N PHE A 166 5.28 -32.76 -16.97
CA PHE A 166 5.40 -34.02 -17.72
C PHE A 166 6.57 -34.88 -17.24
N ALA A 167 7.70 -34.27 -16.88
CA ALA A 167 8.84 -34.99 -16.32
C ALA A 167 8.48 -35.64 -14.97
N GLN A 168 7.81 -34.91 -14.07
CA GLN A 168 7.36 -35.44 -12.77
C GLN A 168 6.32 -36.55 -12.93
N LEU A 169 5.34 -36.38 -13.81
CA LEU A 169 4.31 -37.38 -14.09
C LEU A 169 4.93 -38.68 -14.60
N LYS A 170 5.87 -38.57 -15.56
CA LYS A 170 6.59 -39.71 -16.12
C LYS A 170 7.41 -40.44 -15.06
N HIS A 171 8.10 -39.70 -14.19
CA HIS A 171 8.86 -40.29 -13.10
C HIS A 171 7.96 -41.02 -12.11
N HIS A 172 6.86 -40.40 -11.68
CA HIS A 172 5.93 -41.00 -10.72
C HIS A 172 5.26 -42.27 -11.25
N ILE A 173 4.90 -42.29 -12.54
CA ILE A 173 4.39 -43.50 -13.20
C ILE A 173 5.47 -44.59 -13.24
N MET A 174 6.74 -44.24 -13.48
CA MET A 174 7.84 -45.20 -13.51
C MET A 174 8.24 -45.74 -12.13
N GLU A 175 8.03 -44.99 -11.04
CA GLU A 175 8.26 -45.47 -9.67
C GLU A 175 7.10 -46.34 -9.14
N ALA A 176 5.90 -46.20 -9.71
CA ALA A 176 4.71 -46.93 -9.29
C ALA A 176 4.53 -48.30 -10.01
N VAL A 177 5.38 -48.64 -10.98
CA VAL A 177 5.43 -49.92 -11.70
C VAL A 177 6.62 -50.74 -11.22
#